data_AF-A0A833DAT2-F1
#
_entry.id   AF-A0A833DAT2-F1
#
_cell.length_a   1.000
_cell.length_b   1.000
_cell.length_c   1.000
_cell.angle_alpha   90.00
_cell.angle_beta   90.00
_cell.angle_gamma   90.00
#
_symmetry.space_group_name_H-M   'P 1'
#
loop_
_entity.id
_entity.type
_entity.pdbx_description
1 polymer ?
#
loop_
_entity_poly.entity_id
_entity_poly.type
_entity_poly.pdbx_seq_one_letter_code
_entity_poly.pdbx_strand_id
1 'polypeptide(L)'
;RKRILNTLERSPGIHYRELQRQLDAANGTLRHHLDVLIKERTVTIMPVNGRTCYYAGAPAQVEILAGSGVTDQSRAAEMLPVGLSTVQRNIVTRLSKTPEPPSQAQLARDLGRSRASVHSAIGVLRQRGILCAGRLALAPHLSGLRTSQVDYPWLDVRVEYA
;
A
#
# COMPACT_ATOMS: atom_id res chain seq x y z
N ARG A 1 0.61 -22.61 6.87
CA ARG A 1 1.67 -22.02 6.00
C ARG A 1 1.19 -21.75 4.56
N LYS A 2 0.72 -22.74 3.79
CA LYS A 2 0.16 -22.52 2.43
C LYS A 2 -0.89 -21.40 2.36
N ARG A 3 -1.81 -21.33 3.33
CA ARG A 3 -2.78 -20.22 3.45
C ARG A 3 -2.11 -18.84 3.56
N ILE A 4 -1.00 -18.72 4.29
CA ILE A 4 -0.24 -17.46 4.42
C ILE A 4 0.29 -17.05 3.04
N LEU A 5 0.99 -17.96 2.36
CA LEU A 5 1.56 -17.68 1.03
C LEU A 5 0.48 -17.27 0.02
N ASN A 6 -0.62 -18.03 -0.07
CA ASN A 6 -1.74 -17.69 -0.94
C ASN A 6 -2.35 -16.31 -0.61
N THR A 7 -2.42 -15.92 0.67
CA THR A 7 -2.90 -14.59 1.07
C THR A 7 -1.90 -13.51 0.68
N LEU A 8 -0.60 -13.74 0.84
CA LEU A 8 0.45 -12.80 0.45
C LEU A 8 0.55 -12.61 -1.06
N GLU A 9 0.29 -13.66 -1.85
CA GLU A 9 0.20 -13.56 -3.32
C GLU A 9 -0.99 -12.69 -3.76
N ARG A 10 -2.14 -12.83 -3.10
CA ARG A 10 -3.35 -12.04 -3.40
C ARG A 10 -3.32 -10.63 -2.80
N SER A 11 -2.50 -10.40 -1.79
CA SER A 11 -2.42 -9.15 -1.05
C SER A 11 -0.96 -8.85 -0.68
N PRO A 12 -0.10 -8.61 -1.68
CA PRO A 12 1.31 -8.32 -1.44
C PRO A 12 1.44 -7.03 -0.63
N GLY A 13 2.35 -7.05 0.36
CA GLY A 13 2.59 -5.92 1.25
C GLY A 13 1.50 -5.70 2.31
N ILE A 14 0.67 -6.71 2.58
CA ILE A 14 -0.24 -6.73 3.74
C ILE A 14 0.55 -6.61 5.05
N HIS A 15 -0.02 -5.92 6.02
CA HIS A 15 0.59 -5.77 7.35
C HIS A 15 0.10 -6.87 8.29
N TYR A 16 0.86 -7.12 9.36
CA TYR A 16 0.63 -8.24 10.28
C TYR A 16 -0.81 -8.40 10.77
N ARG A 17 -1.43 -7.31 11.23
CA ARG A 17 -2.79 -7.34 11.81
C ARG A 17 -3.87 -7.69 10.78
N GLU A 18 -3.75 -7.17 9.57
CA GLU A 18 -4.67 -7.51 8.49
C GLU A 18 -4.46 -8.93 7.98
N LEU A 19 -3.21 -9.39 7.91
CA LEU A 19 -2.89 -10.79 7.61
C LEU A 19 -3.49 -11.73 8.67
N GLN A 20 -3.34 -11.38 9.95
CA GLN A 20 -3.94 -12.10 11.06
C GLN A 20 -5.46 -12.18 10.94
N ARG A 21 -6.11 -11.05 10.63
CA ARG A 21 -7.56 -10.95 10.46
C ARG A 21 -8.06 -11.80 9.28
N GLN A 22 -7.40 -11.73 8.13
CA GLN A 22 -7.80 -12.50 6.94
C GLN A 22 -7.61 -14.01 7.09
N LEU A 23 -6.59 -14.42 7.86
CA LEU A 23 -6.34 -15.83 8.12
C LEU A 23 -7.17 -16.39 9.27
N ASP A 24 -7.82 -15.53 10.05
CA ASP A 24 -8.47 -15.86 11.32
C ASP A 24 -7.52 -16.67 12.23
N ALA A 25 -6.31 -16.16 12.39
CA ALA A 25 -5.23 -16.87 13.06
C ALA A 25 -4.93 -16.30 14.46
N ALA A 26 -4.67 -17.19 15.41
CA ALA A 26 -4.12 -16.81 16.69
C ALA A 26 -2.75 -16.14 16.53
N ASN A 27 -2.47 -15.13 17.36
CA ASN A 27 -1.27 -14.29 17.26
C ASN A 27 0.03 -15.10 17.35
N GLY A 28 0.14 -16.02 18.33
CA GLY A 28 1.32 -16.87 18.48
C GLY A 28 1.54 -17.79 17.27
N THR A 29 0.45 -18.38 16.77
CA THR A 29 0.47 -19.29 15.61
C THR A 29 0.92 -18.58 14.34
N LEU A 30 0.39 -17.38 14.06
CA LEU A 30 0.80 -16.62 12.88
C LEU A 30 2.26 -16.19 12.97
N ARG A 31 2.71 -15.68 14.12
CA ARG A 31 4.11 -15.29 14.34
C ARG A 31 5.04 -16.47 14.09
N HIS A 32 4.79 -17.61 14.74
CA HIS A 32 5.60 -18.80 14.58
C HIS A 32 5.70 -19.24 13.11
N HIS A 33 4.58 -19.25 12.37
CA HIS A 33 4.61 -19.62 10.97
C HIS A 33 5.35 -18.61 10.09
N LEU A 34 5.18 -17.30 10.34
CA LEU A 34 5.92 -16.28 9.61
C LEU A 34 7.42 -16.39 9.86
N ASP A 35 7.86 -16.57 11.11
CA ASP A 35 9.27 -16.70 11.47
C ASP A 35 9.93 -17.84 10.69
N VAL A 36 9.26 -18.98 10.58
CA VAL A 36 9.81 -20.11 9.82
C VAL A 36 9.81 -19.83 8.31
N LEU A 37 8.74 -19.26 7.75
CA LEU A 37 8.69 -18.92 6.33
C LEU A 37 9.75 -17.86 5.93
N ILE A 38 10.05 -16.92 6.81
CA ILE A 38 11.10 -15.92 6.63
C ILE A 38 12.48 -16.59 6.66
N LYS A 39 12.71 -17.49 7.63
CA LYS A 39 13.96 -18.27 7.71
C LYS A 39 14.18 -19.13 6.46
N GLU A 40 13.10 -19.68 5.90
CA GLU A 40 13.09 -20.44 4.65
C GLU A 40 13.17 -19.55 3.39
N ARG A 41 13.21 -18.22 3.54
CA ARG A 41 13.20 -17.23 2.44
C ARG A 41 12.00 -17.34 1.49
N THR A 42 10.90 -17.93 1.95
CA THR A 42 9.63 -18.00 1.20
C THR A 42 8.75 -16.78 1.45
N VAL A 43 8.99 -16.06 2.54
CA VAL A 43 8.35 -14.77 2.86
C VAL A 43 9.40 -13.70 3.09
N THR A 44 9.23 -12.55 2.45
CA THR A 44 10.07 -11.37 2.66
C THR A 44 9.34 -10.35 3.52
N ILE A 45 10.07 -9.75 4.45
CA ILE A 45 9.62 -8.56 5.20
C ILE A 45 10.28 -7.33 4.59
N MET A 46 9.49 -6.28 4.37
CA MET A 46 10.01 -4.99 3.94
C MET A 46 9.31 -3.84 4.67
N PRO A 47 10.03 -2.83 5.17
CA PRO A 47 9.42 -1.60 5.64
C PRO A 47 8.92 -0.77 4.45
N VAL A 48 7.65 -0.39 4.48
CA VAL A 48 7.02 0.42 3.44
C VAL A 48 6.16 1.50 4.07
N ASN A 49 6.45 2.77 3.78
CA ASN A 49 5.64 3.91 4.23
C ASN A 49 5.32 3.83 5.74
N GLY A 50 6.36 3.55 6.54
CA GLY A 50 6.29 3.42 8.00
C GLY A 50 5.66 2.13 8.53
N ARG A 51 5.49 1.08 7.72
CA ARG A 51 4.90 -0.20 8.15
C ARG A 51 5.73 -1.41 7.75
N THR A 52 5.75 -2.42 8.61
CA THR A 52 6.25 -3.75 8.27
C THR A 52 5.24 -4.47 7.36
N CYS A 53 5.67 -4.76 6.14
CA CYS A 53 4.87 -5.37 5.10
C CYS A 53 5.44 -6.74 4.73
N TYR A 54 4.56 -7.70 4.46
CA TYR A 54 4.92 -9.08 4.15
C TYR A 54 4.61 -9.40 2.69
N TYR A 55 5.51 -10.16 2.06
CA TYR A 55 5.42 -10.55 0.65
C TYR A 55 5.74 -12.04 0.52
N ALA A 56 5.07 -12.73 -0.41
CA ALA A 56 5.50 -14.06 -0.84
C ALA A 56 6.72 -13.88 -1.75
N GLY A 57 7.85 -14.47 -1.39
CA GLY A 57 9.12 -14.28 -2.09
C GLY A 57 9.61 -12.82 -2.09
N ALA A 58 10.49 -12.48 -3.03
CA ALA A 58 10.96 -11.11 -3.22
C ALA A 58 9.85 -10.25 -3.85
N PRO A 59 9.66 -8.99 -3.40
CA PRO A 59 8.66 -8.11 -3.99
C PRO A 59 9.07 -7.69 -5.40
N ALA A 60 8.54 -8.36 -6.43
CA ALA A 60 8.84 -8.13 -7.84
C ALA A 60 8.73 -6.64 -8.25
N GLN A 61 7.74 -5.90 -7.73
CA GLN A 61 7.61 -4.47 -8.02
C GLN A 61 8.76 -3.61 -7.49
N VAL A 62 9.43 -4.00 -6.40
CA VAL A 62 10.62 -3.27 -5.92
C VAL A 62 11.77 -3.46 -6.91
N GLU A 63 11.94 -4.67 -7.43
CA GLU A 63 12.97 -4.96 -8.43
C GLU A 63 12.67 -4.25 -9.75
N ILE A 64 11.40 -4.20 -10.18
CA ILE A 64 10.97 -3.45 -11.36
C ILE A 64 11.24 -1.95 -11.18
N LEU A 65 10.85 -1.38 -10.04
CA LEU A 65 11.10 0.03 -9.74
C LEU A 65 12.60 0.32 -9.67
N ALA A 66 13.39 -0.56 -9.08
CA ALA A 66 14.84 -0.43 -9.01
C ALA A 66 15.48 -0.47 -10.41
N GLY A 67 15.01 -1.39 -11.27
CA GLY A 67 15.41 -1.49 -12.67
C GLY A 67 14.98 -0.30 -13.54
N SER A 68 14.01 0.50 -13.08
CA SER A 68 13.51 1.70 -13.78
C SER A 68 14.33 2.96 -13.47
N GLY A 69 15.51 2.80 -12.86
CA GLY A 69 16.41 3.90 -12.48
C GLY A 69 16.23 4.40 -11.04
N VAL A 70 15.36 3.78 -10.24
CA VAL A 70 15.31 4.02 -8.79
C VAL A 70 16.47 3.27 -8.13
N THR A 71 17.61 3.91 -7.97
CA THR A 71 18.84 3.25 -7.53
C THR A 71 18.83 2.79 -6.06
N ASP A 72 17.84 3.23 -5.26
CA ASP A 72 17.72 2.93 -3.84
C ASP A 72 16.45 2.10 -3.56
N GLN A 73 16.63 0.88 -3.03
CA GLN A 73 15.53 0.00 -2.62
C GLN A 73 14.62 0.64 -1.58
N SER A 74 15.15 1.48 -0.68
CA SER A 74 14.35 2.19 0.31
C SER A 74 13.41 3.19 -0.35
N ARG A 75 13.90 3.93 -1.37
CA ARG A 75 13.07 4.83 -2.18
C ARG A 75 12.05 4.08 -3.02
N ALA A 76 12.42 2.94 -3.61
CA ALA A 76 11.48 2.08 -4.32
C ALA A 76 10.35 1.59 -3.39
N ALA A 77 10.67 1.24 -2.14
CA ALA A 77 9.70 0.82 -1.15
C ALA A 77 8.71 1.94 -0.76
N GLU A 78 9.18 3.19 -0.59
CA GLU A 78 8.30 4.35 -0.35
C GLU A 78 7.29 4.56 -1.49
N MET A 79 7.68 4.22 -2.72
CA MET A 79 6.81 4.32 -3.90
C MET A 79 5.71 3.25 -3.97
N LEU A 80 5.61 2.35 -2.99
CA LEU A 80 4.60 1.28 -2.94
C LEU A 80 3.51 1.60 -1.91
N PRO A 81 2.30 2.06 -2.31
CA PRO A 81 1.22 2.36 -1.36
C PRO A 81 0.48 1.07 -0.96
N VAL A 82 1.15 0.19 -0.24
CA VAL A 82 0.62 -1.10 0.23
C VAL A 82 0.06 -1.01 1.66
N GLY A 83 -0.66 -2.06 2.06
CA GLY A 83 -1.20 -2.19 3.41
C GLY A 83 -2.19 -1.08 3.78
N LEU A 84 -2.91 -0.56 2.79
CA LEU A 84 -3.96 0.45 2.95
C LEU A 84 -5.29 -0.22 3.31
N SER A 85 -6.04 0.37 4.24
CA SER A 85 -7.46 0.01 4.41
C SER A 85 -8.26 0.38 3.16
N THR A 86 -9.48 -0.15 3.01
CA THR A 86 -10.34 0.19 1.86
C THR A 86 -10.54 1.69 1.70
N VAL A 87 -10.77 2.43 2.79
CA VAL A 87 -10.95 3.89 2.74
C VAL A 87 -9.65 4.60 2.32
N GLN A 88 -8.51 4.18 2.86
CA GLN A 88 -7.20 4.74 2.50
C GLN A 88 -6.87 4.49 1.02
N ARG A 89 -7.12 3.28 0.54
CA ARG A 89 -6.94 2.90 -0.87
C ARG A 89 -7.79 3.78 -1.78
N ASN A 90 -9.08 3.92 -1.46
CA ASN A 90 -10.00 4.74 -2.24
C ASN A 90 -9.57 6.22 -2.28
N ILE A 91 -9.04 6.75 -1.18
CA ILE A 91 -8.46 8.11 -1.15
C ILE A 91 -7.26 8.22 -2.09
N VAL A 92 -6.29 7.30 -2.00
CA VAL A 92 -5.11 7.31 -2.88
C VAL A 92 -5.52 7.20 -4.34
N THR A 93 -6.43 6.28 -4.67
CA THR A 93 -6.99 6.12 -6.04
C THR A 93 -7.74 7.36 -6.52
N ARG A 94 -8.47 8.07 -5.65
CA ARG A 94 -9.17 9.29 -6.06
C ARG A 94 -8.21 10.45 -6.29
N LEU A 95 -7.14 10.53 -5.50
CA LEU A 95 -6.11 11.58 -5.60
C LEU A 95 -5.10 11.34 -6.73
N SER A 96 -5.00 10.12 -7.28
CA SER A 96 -4.25 9.90 -8.51
C SER A 96 -5.00 10.39 -9.77
N LYS A 97 -6.31 10.61 -9.68
CA LYS A 97 -7.15 11.08 -10.80
C LYS A 97 -7.27 12.61 -10.82
N THR A 98 -7.35 13.17 -12.03
CA THR A 98 -7.59 14.61 -12.25
C THR A 98 -9.04 14.91 -12.62
N PRO A 99 -9.61 16.04 -12.17
CA PRO A 99 -9.01 17.02 -11.25
C PRO A 99 -8.96 16.50 -9.79
N GLU A 100 -7.99 17.01 -9.02
CA GLU A 100 -7.93 16.79 -7.57
C GLU A 100 -9.19 17.37 -6.90
N PRO A 101 -9.75 16.71 -5.88
CA PRO A 101 -10.88 17.25 -5.14
C PRO A 101 -10.45 18.53 -4.40
N PRO A 102 -11.25 19.62 -4.46
CA PRO A 102 -10.88 20.91 -3.86
C PRO A 102 -10.88 20.90 -2.33
N SER A 103 -11.48 19.89 -1.68
CA SER A 103 -11.52 19.80 -0.22
C SER A 103 -11.74 18.36 0.26
N GLN A 104 -11.46 18.09 1.54
CA GLN A 104 -11.78 16.81 2.19
C GLN A 104 -13.28 16.53 2.20
N ALA A 105 -14.12 17.58 2.26
CA ALA A 105 -15.56 17.45 2.20
C ALA A 105 -16.04 17.02 0.82
N GLN A 106 -15.42 17.52 -0.26
CA GLN A 106 -15.70 17.03 -1.61
C GLN A 106 -15.21 15.59 -1.76
N LEU A 107 -13.99 15.29 -1.32
CA LEU A 107 -13.46 13.93 -1.36
C LEU A 107 -14.36 12.92 -0.62
N ALA A 108 -14.92 13.29 0.54
CA ALA A 108 -15.86 12.46 1.27
C ALA A 108 -17.14 12.16 0.48
N ARG A 109 -17.66 13.16 -0.25
CA ARG A 109 -18.81 12.99 -1.16
C ARG A 109 -18.45 12.07 -2.33
N ASP A 110 -17.33 12.33 -3.00
CA ASP A 110 -16.83 11.52 -4.12
C ASP A 110 -16.69 10.04 -3.73
N LEU A 111 -16.30 9.76 -2.49
CA LEU A 111 -16.09 8.41 -1.98
C LEU A 111 -17.33 7.76 -1.32
N GLY A 112 -18.43 8.50 -1.14
CA GLY A 112 -19.58 8.03 -0.37
C GLY A 112 -19.24 7.67 1.08
N ARG A 113 -18.33 8.41 1.72
CA ARG A 113 -17.87 8.16 3.10
C ARG A 113 -18.11 9.36 4.00
N SER A 114 -18.14 9.13 5.32
CA SER A 114 -18.28 10.23 6.28
C SER A 114 -17.03 11.12 6.29
N ARG A 115 -17.23 12.42 6.54
CA ARG A 115 -16.12 13.39 6.66
C ARG A 115 -15.12 12.97 7.74
N ALA A 116 -15.59 12.45 8.86
CA ALA A 116 -14.74 11.96 9.95
C ALA A 116 -13.86 10.77 9.51
N SER A 117 -14.43 9.81 8.76
CA SER A 117 -13.67 8.66 8.25
C SER A 117 -12.59 9.09 7.26
N VAL A 118 -12.91 10.03 6.35
CA VAL A 118 -11.94 10.58 5.40
C VAL A 118 -10.85 11.39 6.11
N HIS A 119 -11.23 12.23 7.07
CA HIS A 119 -10.28 13.03 7.87
C HIS A 119 -9.28 12.13 8.61
N SER A 120 -9.77 11.12 9.32
CA SER A 120 -8.94 10.14 10.03
C SER A 120 -7.99 9.41 9.06
N ALA A 121 -8.50 8.94 7.92
CA ALA A 121 -7.68 8.26 6.92
C ALA A 121 -6.60 9.17 6.34
N ILE A 122 -6.89 10.45 6.07
CA ILE A 122 -5.91 11.44 5.62
C ILE A 122 -4.82 11.66 6.66
N GLY A 123 -5.17 11.76 7.93
CA GLY A 123 -4.19 11.87 9.02
C GLY A 123 -3.18 10.72 9.01
N VAL A 124 -3.68 9.48 8.89
CA VAL A 124 -2.82 8.29 8.80
C VAL A 124 -1.98 8.30 7.53
N LEU A 125 -2.54 8.67 6.38
CA LEU A 125 -1.79 8.70 5.11
C LEU A 125 -0.69 9.77 5.13
N ARG A 126 -0.91 10.92 5.78
CA ARG A 126 0.10 11.96 5.99
C ARG A 126 1.22 11.49 6.91
N GLN A 127 0.87 10.88 8.04
CA GLN A 127 1.85 10.31 8.97
C GLN A 127 2.74 9.25 8.29
N ARG A 128 2.17 8.52 7.32
CA ARG A 128 2.88 7.51 6.53
C ARG A 128 3.67 8.07 5.35
N GLY A 129 3.68 9.39 5.14
CA GLY A 129 4.35 10.02 4.01
C GLY A 129 3.68 9.81 2.65
N ILE A 130 2.47 9.25 2.61
CA ILE A 130 1.74 8.97 1.36
C ILE A 130 1.05 10.23 0.82
N LEU A 131 0.61 11.12 1.71
CA LEU A 131 0.05 12.43 1.36
C LEU A 131 0.93 13.56 1.89
N CYS A 132 0.86 14.70 1.22
CA CYS A 132 1.47 15.95 1.68
C CYS A 132 0.87 16.41 3.02
N ALA A 133 1.72 16.92 3.93
CA ALA A 133 1.29 17.40 5.24
C ALA A 133 0.28 18.57 5.17
N GLY A 134 0.49 19.52 4.25
CA GLY A 134 -0.32 20.74 4.13
C GLY A 134 -1.36 20.74 3.00
N ARG A 135 -1.32 19.79 2.07
CA ARG A 135 -2.20 19.76 0.88
C ARG A 135 -2.98 18.45 0.81
N LEU A 136 -4.12 18.45 0.12
CA LEU A 136 -4.87 17.24 -0.23
C LEU A 136 -4.32 16.67 -1.55
N ALA A 137 -3.09 16.17 -1.52
CA ALA A 137 -2.41 15.60 -2.68
C ALA A 137 -1.45 14.49 -2.26
N LEU A 138 -1.13 13.61 -3.20
CA LEU A 138 -0.09 12.59 -3.04
C LEU A 138 1.27 13.23 -2.77
N ALA A 139 2.10 12.57 -1.97
CA ALA A 139 3.47 13.01 -1.74
C ALA A 139 4.28 13.00 -3.04
N PRO A 140 5.35 13.82 -3.16
CA PRO A 140 6.09 13.97 -4.41
C PRO A 140 6.61 12.65 -4.99
N HIS A 141 7.08 11.72 -4.16
CA HIS A 141 7.57 10.41 -4.61
C HIS A 141 6.44 9.48 -5.12
N LEU A 142 5.17 9.80 -4.82
CA LEU A 142 3.99 9.10 -5.33
C LEU A 142 3.26 9.86 -6.45
N SER A 143 3.76 11.03 -6.85
CA SER A 143 3.16 11.79 -7.96
C SER A 143 3.18 11.00 -9.28
N GLY A 144 4.19 10.13 -9.43
CA GLY A 144 4.33 9.20 -10.55
C GLY A 144 3.27 8.11 -10.62
N LEU A 145 2.48 7.84 -9.56
CA LEU A 145 1.35 6.90 -9.65
C LEU A 145 0.35 7.29 -10.75
N ARG A 146 0.35 8.55 -11.17
CA ARG A 146 -0.48 9.08 -12.26
C ARG A 146 -0.01 8.66 -13.65
N THR A 147 1.28 8.40 -13.81
CA THR A 147 1.96 8.24 -15.11
C THR A 147 2.85 7.00 -15.17
N SER A 148 2.88 6.22 -14.09
CA SER A 148 3.72 5.03 -13.98
C SER A 148 3.18 3.95 -14.92
N GLN A 149 4.08 3.36 -15.70
CA GLN A 149 3.79 2.12 -16.44
C GLN A 149 3.82 0.88 -15.54
N VAL A 150 4.18 1.05 -14.26
CA VAL A 150 4.16 -0.03 -13.28
C VAL A 150 2.72 -0.23 -12.83
N ASP A 151 2.19 -1.43 -13.09
CA ASP A 151 0.90 -1.84 -12.56
C ASP A 151 0.98 -2.06 -11.04
N TYR A 152 0.01 -1.50 -10.31
CA TYR A 152 -0.13 -1.63 -8.87
C TYR A 152 -1.40 -2.41 -8.56
N PRO A 153 -1.46 -3.74 -8.73
CA PRO A 153 -2.71 -4.52 -8.69
C PRO A 153 -3.49 -4.45 -7.37
N TRP A 154 -2.87 -3.96 -6.29
CA TRP A 154 -3.51 -3.71 -4.98
C TRP A 154 -4.13 -2.32 -4.83
N LEU A 155 -3.87 -1.42 -5.78
CA LEU A 155 -4.50 -0.14 -5.97
C LEU A 155 -5.37 -0.27 -7.22
N ASP A 156 -6.65 0.08 -7.14
CA ASP A 156 -7.52 0.05 -8.32
C ASP A 156 -7.25 1.29 -9.22
N VAL A 157 -5.97 1.52 -9.50
CA VAL A 157 -5.42 2.57 -10.34
C VAL A 157 -5.18 1.91 -11.68
N ARG A 158 -6.23 1.84 -12.50
CA ARG A 158 -6.13 1.33 -13.86
C ARG A 158 -5.14 2.19 -14.64
N VAL A 159 -4.16 1.54 -15.27
CA VAL A 159 -3.39 2.14 -16.36
C VAL A 159 -4.37 2.29 -17.53
N GLU A 160 -4.85 3.51 -17.79
CA GLU A 160 -5.45 3.81 -19.09
C GLU A 160 -4.30 3.75 -20.11
N TYR A 161 -4.21 2.65 -20.85
CA TYR A 161 -3.40 2.60 -22.05
C TYR A 161 -4.01 3.60 -23.04
N ALA A 162 -3.20 4.56 -23.48
CA ALA A 162 -3.53 5.47 -24.57
C ALA A 162 -3.66 4.72 -25.89
#